data_AF-J4KKW5-F1
#
_entry.id   AF-J4KKW5-F1
#
_cell.length_a   1.000
_cell.length_b   1.000
_cell.length_c   1.000
_cell.angle_alpha   90.00
_cell.angle_beta   90.00
_cell.angle_gamma   90.00
#
_symmetry.space_group_name_H-M   'P 1'
#
loop_
_entity.id
_entity.type
_entity.pdbx_description
1 polymer ?
#
loop_
_entity_poly.entity_id
_entity_poly.type
_entity_poly.pdbx_seq_one_letter_code
_entity_poly.pdbx_strand_id
1 'polypeptide(L)'
;MCARIVDVANNGPLRLVFWGDMNLSAWFDSTGARRNVPVCQLATGGALLCTTLGLYTRPSTTYFHPYSIAFISTSFDSIRIIGLPSLTRPGEPRTEMMTEIDDQIASPMKAAIEAADNVYHTVQRTFPEAVADFESKWTAFQAFCHSLPASASPRDCTRADEFETLRKQGPKILAFVVFKLATDVDQNSHGAFLFNALVSDPKYRGVPDDDLTSKEALQRYSSQIVELSFQLNKVYEERVELWKEYCQENRHTLCRGICCSGEEYWDLLEVGPAFIPHLMVEYAGDRGGYWYELIHEIVHGRTTEAYAIFDRPKWFDCWRAFLNGVEYKHAPKYIPNESDIYILTGKMGPKAPEKNYPPSTSFG
;
A
#
# COMPACT_ATOMS: atom_id res chain seq x y z
N MET A 1 8.21 -3.08 16.03
CA MET A 1 7.84 -3.72 17.32
C MET A 1 6.95 -2.73 18.06
N CYS A 2 5.65 -2.98 18.13
CA CYS A 2 4.71 -2.09 18.81
C CYS A 2 4.39 -2.68 20.19
N ALA A 3 4.45 -1.85 21.22
CA ALA A 3 4.08 -2.21 22.59
C ALA A 3 2.91 -1.33 23.00
N ARG A 4 1.87 -1.94 23.58
CA ARG A 4 0.77 -1.21 24.21
C ARG A 4 0.94 -1.34 25.72
N ILE A 5 0.89 -0.22 26.43
CA ILE A 5 0.76 -0.21 27.88
C ILE A 5 -0.70 -0.51 28.19
N VAL A 6 -0.96 -1.61 28.89
CA VAL A 6 -2.30 -1.94 29.39
C VAL A 6 -2.36 -1.48 30.83
N ASP A 7 -3.32 -0.61 31.12
CA ASP A 7 -3.57 -0.10 32.47
C ASP A 7 -3.95 -1.25 33.41
N VAL A 8 -3.36 -1.26 34.60
CA VAL A 8 -3.69 -2.22 35.67
C VAL A 8 -4.10 -1.41 36.87
N ALA A 9 -5.38 -1.51 37.22
CA ALA A 9 -5.90 -0.92 38.43
C ALA A 9 -5.17 -1.46 39.66
N ASN A 10 -4.66 -0.53 40.48
CA ASN A 10 -4.19 -0.68 41.86
C ASN A 10 -2.97 -1.61 42.11
N ASN A 11 -1.80 -0.96 42.19
CA ASN A 11 -0.58 -1.40 42.90
C ASN A 11 0.12 -2.71 42.45
N GLY A 12 0.00 -3.11 41.18
CA GLY A 12 0.83 -4.16 40.58
C GLY A 12 2.00 -3.63 39.72
N PRO A 13 3.07 -4.41 39.49
CA PRO A 13 4.13 -4.02 38.55
C PRO A 13 3.61 -3.93 37.11
N LEU A 14 4.02 -2.89 36.39
CA LEU A 14 3.70 -2.64 34.99
C LEU A 14 3.97 -3.87 34.11
N ARG A 15 2.96 -4.28 33.34
CA ARG A 15 3.10 -5.33 32.31
C ARG A 15 3.11 -4.69 30.93
N LEU A 16 4.20 -4.92 30.20
CA LEU A 16 4.31 -4.64 28.78
C LEU A 16 3.95 -5.92 28.01
N VAL A 17 2.95 -5.83 27.13
CA VAL A 17 2.58 -6.93 26.23
C VAL A 17 3.07 -6.56 24.83
N PHE A 18 3.90 -7.42 24.25
CA PHE A 18 4.36 -7.32 22.88
C PHE A 18 3.52 -8.24 22.01
N TRP A 19 3.04 -7.73 20.87
CA TRP A 19 2.40 -8.55 19.85
C TRP A 19 3.38 -8.78 18.71
N GLY A 20 3.58 -10.05 18.38
CA GLY A 20 4.36 -10.50 17.25
C GLY A 20 4.18 -12.00 17.09
N ASP A 21 3.60 -12.42 15.96
CA ASP A 21 3.54 -13.82 15.57
C ASP A 21 4.95 -14.33 15.28
N MET A 22 5.54 -15.00 16.27
CA MET A 22 6.58 -15.98 16.04
C MET A 22 6.18 -17.27 16.74
N ASN A 23 5.70 -18.20 15.94
CA ASN A 23 5.58 -19.60 16.30
C ASN A 23 7.00 -20.15 16.55
N LEU A 24 7.38 -20.30 17.81
CA LEU A 24 8.53 -21.11 18.23
C LEU A 24 8.15 -21.87 19.49
N SER A 25 7.62 -23.07 19.28
CA SER A 25 7.58 -24.12 20.28
C SER A 25 8.96 -24.77 20.40
N ALA A 26 9.60 -24.66 21.56
CA ALA A 26 10.62 -25.61 22.00
C ALA A 26 10.73 -25.60 23.53
N TRP A 27 10.39 -26.74 24.14
CA TRP A 27 10.80 -27.12 25.49
C TRP A 27 12.21 -27.69 25.44
N PHE A 28 13.10 -27.30 26.37
CA PHE A 28 14.16 -28.16 26.91
C PHE A 28 14.58 -27.69 28.31
N ASP A 29 14.70 -28.67 29.21
CA ASP A 29 15.13 -28.53 30.60
C ASP A 29 16.55 -29.09 30.81
N SER A 30 17.22 -28.53 31.81
CA SER A 30 18.36 -29.05 32.57
C SER A 30 19.63 -29.46 31.81
N THR A 31 20.48 -28.48 31.46
CA THR A 31 21.92 -28.42 31.83
C THR A 31 22.66 -27.30 31.07
N GLY A 32 22.70 -26.11 31.70
CA GLY A 32 23.81 -25.14 31.59
C GLY A 32 24.08 -24.39 30.27
N ALA A 33 23.54 -23.17 30.12
CA ALA A 33 24.25 -22.02 29.54
C ALA A 33 23.52 -20.67 29.77
N ARG A 34 24.30 -19.59 29.67
CA ARG A 34 24.13 -18.20 30.14
C ARG A 34 22.81 -17.51 29.78
N ARG A 35 22.22 -16.82 30.77
CA ARG A 35 21.12 -15.86 30.56
C ARG A 35 21.68 -14.50 30.14
N ASN A 36 21.09 -13.89 29.11
CA ASN A 36 21.12 -12.44 28.95
C ASN A 36 20.15 -11.84 29.97
N VAL A 37 20.69 -11.26 31.04
CA VAL A 37 19.91 -10.50 32.01
C VAL A 37 20.14 -9.01 31.71
N PRO A 38 19.08 -8.19 31.55
CA PRO A 38 19.26 -6.75 31.48
C PRO A 38 19.85 -6.27 32.81
N VAL A 39 21.01 -5.60 32.75
CA VAL A 39 21.63 -4.96 33.91
C VAL A 39 21.14 -3.52 33.94
N CYS A 40 20.25 -3.20 34.88
CA CYS A 40 19.90 -1.82 35.20
C CYS A 40 20.80 -1.36 36.35
N GLN A 41 21.58 -0.31 36.15
CA GLN A 41 22.29 0.38 37.24
C GLN A 41 21.62 1.73 37.50
N LEU A 42 21.33 2.00 38.77
CA LEU A 42 20.96 3.34 39.22
C LEU A 42 22.21 4.22 39.17
N ALA A 43 22.18 5.29 38.38
CA ALA A 43 23.16 6.35 38.47
C ALA A 43 22.76 7.34 39.58
N THR A 44 23.74 7.80 40.35
CA THR A 44 23.56 8.86 41.34
C THR A 44 23.01 10.11 40.65
N GLY A 45 21.78 10.49 41.00
CA GLY A 45 21.02 11.57 40.33
C GLY A 45 19.65 11.16 39.80
N GLY A 46 19.24 9.89 39.95
CA GLY A 46 17.86 9.46 39.66
C GLY A 46 17.57 9.11 38.19
N ALA A 47 18.61 9.03 37.35
CA ALA A 47 18.46 8.54 35.98
C ALA A 47 18.58 7.01 35.93
N LEU A 48 17.64 6.36 35.24
CA LEU A 48 17.67 4.94 34.93
C LEU A 48 18.31 4.74 33.54
N LEU A 49 19.47 4.08 33.48
CA LEU A 49 20.12 3.77 32.21
C LEU A 49 19.82 2.32 31.83
N CYS A 50 19.09 2.12 30.73
CA CYS A 50 18.86 0.80 30.15
C CYS A 50 19.58 0.72 28.80
N THR A 51 20.59 -0.13 28.69
CA THR A 51 21.28 -0.44 27.43
C THR A 51 20.99 -1.88 27.03
N THR A 52 20.59 -2.10 25.78
CA THR A 52 20.47 -3.44 25.19
C THR A 52 21.75 -3.71 24.40
N LEU A 53 22.65 -4.52 24.96
CA LEU A 53 23.89 -4.93 24.28
C LEU A 53 23.63 -6.18 23.43
N GLY A 54 23.57 -5.99 22.11
CA GLY A 54 23.73 -7.09 21.15
C GLY A 54 25.22 -7.31 20.87
N LEU A 55 25.82 -8.36 21.43
CA LEU A 55 27.18 -8.78 21.07
C LEU A 55 27.13 -9.65 19.82
N TYR A 56 27.73 -9.17 18.72
CA TYR A 56 28.08 -9.99 17.58
C TYR A 56 29.61 -10.17 17.57
N THR A 57 30.10 -11.39 17.77
CA THR A 57 31.53 -11.69 17.72
C THR A 57 31.88 -12.45 16.43
N ARG A 58 32.73 -11.85 15.60
CA ARG A 58 33.66 -12.55 14.71
C ARG A 58 35.09 -12.04 15.00
N PRO A 59 36.11 -12.88 14.83
CA PRO A 59 37.45 -12.58 15.32
C PRO A 59 38.08 -11.47 14.46
N SER A 60 38.76 -10.55 15.14
CA SER A 60 39.47 -9.36 14.65
C SER A 60 38.60 -8.15 14.26
N THR A 61 38.73 -7.11 15.09
CA THR A 61 38.23 -5.73 14.97
C THR A 61 36.85 -5.44 15.58
N THR A 62 36.86 -4.79 16.76
CA THR A 62 35.67 -4.24 17.44
C THR A 62 35.50 -2.78 17.04
N TYR A 63 34.41 -2.44 16.36
CA TYR A 63 33.98 -1.05 16.16
C TYR A 63 32.76 -0.76 17.05
N PHE A 64 32.82 0.35 17.77
CA PHE A 64 31.68 0.89 18.51
C PHE A 64 30.89 1.83 17.60
N HIS A 65 29.61 1.52 17.36
CA HIS A 65 28.65 2.45 16.78
C HIS A 65 27.66 2.89 17.86
N PRO A 66 27.42 4.20 18.05
CA PRO A 66 26.38 4.67 18.95
C PRO A 66 25.03 4.68 18.22
N TYR A 67 24.08 3.89 18.68
CA TYR A 67 22.67 4.13 18.37
C TYR A 67 21.94 4.59 19.62
N SER A 68 21.25 5.71 19.45
CA SER A 68 20.14 6.26 20.24
C SER A 68 20.37 6.42 21.75
N ILE A 69 20.78 7.62 22.14
CA ILE A 69 20.59 8.12 23.51
C ILE A 69 19.21 8.77 23.57
N ALA A 70 18.28 8.18 24.31
CA ALA A 70 17.07 8.87 24.73
C ALA A 70 17.40 9.64 26.03
N PHE A 71 17.42 10.97 25.98
CA PHE A 71 17.45 11.79 27.18
C PHE A 71 16.02 11.95 27.69
N ILE A 72 15.70 11.33 28.83
CA ILE A 72 14.53 11.71 29.62
C ILE A 72 15.03 12.66 30.70
N SER A 73 14.82 13.96 30.50
CA SER A 73 15.05 14.96 31.53
C SER A 73 13.82 15.02 32.44
N THR A 74 13.96 14.61 33.69
CA THR A 74 12.95 14.85 34.73
C THR A 74 13.36 16.08 35.53
N SER A 75 12.95 17.26 35.07
CA SER A 75 12.79 18.42 35.94
C SER A 75 11.34 18.42 36.41
N PHE A 76 11.14 18.10 37.68
CA PHE A 76 9.89 18.33 38.38
C PHE A 76 9.74 19.85 38.55
N ASP A 77 8.93 20.47 37.71
CA ASP A 77 7.88 21.41 38.12
C ASP A 77 7.01 21.78 36.91
N SER A 78 5.74 21.33 36.96
CA SER A 78 4.64 21.69 36.05
C SER A 78 4.80 21.33 34.56
N ILE A 79 4.66 20.04 34.24
CA ILE A 79 4.21 19.63 32.90
C ILE A 79 2.72 19.97 32.78
N ARG A 80 2.38 21.06 32.08
CA ARG A 80 1.09 21.13 31.41
C ARG A 80 1.15 20.17 30.23
N ILE A 81 0.55 19.01 30.40
CA ILE A 81 0.19 18.14 29.28
C ILE A 81 -0.82 18.94 28.47
N ILE A 82 -0.38 19.51 27.34
CA ILE A 82 -1.34 19.84 26.28
C ILE A 82 -1.76 18.47 25.75
N GLY A 83 -2.84 17.94 26.31
CA GLY A 83 -3.49 16.77 25.76
C GLY A 83 -3.90 17.14 24.35
N LEU A 84 -3.22 16.58 23.35
CA LEU A 84 -3.84 16.44 22.04
C LEU A 84 -5.14 15.69 22.30
N PRO A 85 -6.31 16.24 21.92
CA PRO A 85 -7.54 15.52 22.08
C PRO A 85 -7.40 14.19 21.35
N SER A 86 -7.55 13.10 22.10
CA SER A 86 -7.84 11.79 21.53
C SER A 86 -9.18 11.92 20.81
N LEU A 87 -9.13 12.30 19.54
CA LEU A 87 -10.25 12.20 18.60
C LEU A 87 -10.41 10.72 18.20
N THR A 88 -10.48 9.84 19.18
CA THR A 88 -11.13 8.55 18.96
C THR A 88 -12.62 8.87 18.81
N ARG A 89 -13.11 9.02 17.58
CA ARG A 89 -14.55 8.98 17.33
C ARG A 89 -15.06 7.66 17.91
N PRO A 90 -15.99 7.68 18.87
CA PRO A 90 -16.53 6.45 19.42
C PRO A 90 -17.32 5.74 18.31
N GLY A 91 -16.77 4.62 17.82
CA GLY A 91 -17.45 3.54 17.12
C GLY A 91 -18.70 3.92 16.34
N GLU A 92 -18.56 4.78 15.32
CA GLU A 92 -19.60 4.83 14.29
C GLU A 92 -19.69 3.43 13.68
N PRO A 93 -20.88 2.84 13.59
CA PRO A 93 -21.05 1.54 12.98
C PRO A 93 -20.51 1.63 11.56
N ARG A 94 -19.38 0.96 11.30
CA ARG A 94 -18.81 0.77 9.97
C ARG A 94 -19.95 0.30 9.09
N THR A 95 -20.35 1.15 8.14
CA THR A 95 -21.48 0.87 7.24
C THR A 95 -21.13 -0.40 6.49
N GLU A 96 -21.70 -1.53 6.90
CA GLU A 96 -21.67 -2.75 6.12
C GLU A 96 -22.37 -2.42 4.81
N MET A 97 -21.57 -2.26 3.76
CA MET A 97 -22.03 -2.09 2.39
C MET A 97 -22.64 -3.40 1.87
N MET A 98 -23.74 -3.84 2.49
CA MET A 98 -24.64 -4.83 1.92
C MET A 98 -25.88 -4.09 1.44
N THR A 99 -25.72 -3.37 0.33
CA THR A 99 -26.86 -3.06 -0.53
C THR A 99 -27.35 -4.37 -1.13
N GLU A 100 -28.58 -4.77 -0.79
CA GLU A 100 -29.38 -5.72 -1.58
C GLU A 100 -29.40 -5.19 -3.02
N ILE A 101 -28.64 -5.85 -3.90
CA ILE A 101 -28.70 -5.59 -5.34
C ILE A 101 -29.95 -6.33 -5.84
N ASP A 102 -30.99 -5.58 -6.17
CA ASP A 102 -32.27 -6.10 -6.68
C ASP A 102 -32.05 -7.07 -7.87
N ASP A 103 -32.69 -8.24 -7.84
CA ASP A 103 -32.44 -9.43 -8.69
C ASP A 103 -32.73 -9.24 -10.20
N GLN A 104 -33.18 -8.05 -10.61
CA GLN A 104 -33.39 -7.76 -12.02
C GLN A 104 -32.04 -7.66 -12.74
N ILE A 105 -31.97 -8.16 -13.98
CA ILE A 105 -30.84 -7.97 -14.89
C ILE A 105 -30.79 -6.48 -15.27
N ALA A 106 -30.42 -5.64 -14.33
CA ALA A 106 -30.25 -4.23 -14.54
C ALA A 106 -28.88 -4.04 -15.19
N SER A 107 -28.86 -3.35 -16.31
CA SER A 107 -27.64 -2.71 -16.77
C SER A 107 -27.02 -1.90 -15.62
N PRO A 108 -25.69 -1.77 -15.55
CA PRO A 108 -25.05 -1.00 -14.49
C PRO A 108 -25.66 0.40 -14.42
N MET A 109 -25.75 0.98 -13.22
CA MET A 109 -26.31 2.32 -13.11
C MET A 109 -25.48 3.30 -13.94
N LYS A 110 -26.14 4.29 -14.57
CA LYS A 110 -25.46 5.28 -15.42
C LYS A 110 -24.29 5.96 -14.71
N ALA A 111 -24.46 6.28 -13.42
CA ALA A 111 -23.41 6.90 -12.60
C ALA A 111 -22.17 6.01 -12.42
N ALA A 112 -22.35 4.69 -12.34
CA ALA A 112 -21.23 3.74 -12.23
C ALA A 112 -20.46 3.65 -13.55
N ILE A 113 -21.17 3.67 -14.68
CA ILE A 113 -20.55 3.74 -16.02
C ILE A 113 -19.75 5.03 -16.17
N GLU A 114 -20.35 6.17 -15.84
CA GLU A 114 -19.69 7.49 -15.89
C GLU A 114 -18.47 7.56 -14.96
N ALA A 115 -18.54 6.97 -13.77
CA ALA A 115 -17.41 6.91 -12.86
C ALA A 115 -16.26 6.07 -13.42
N ALA A 116 -16.55 4.87 -13.95
CA ALA A 116 -15.54 4.02 -14.56
C ALA A 116 -14.88 4.68 -15.79
N ASP A 117 -15.68 5.36 -16.62
CA ASP A 117 -15.22 6.16 -17.76
C ASP A 117 -14.28 7.29 -17.33
N ASN A 118 -14.69 8.08 -16.32
CA ASN A 118 -13.90 9.17 -15.79
C ASN A 118 -12.54 8.70 -15.24
N VAL A 119 -12.52 7.60 -14.49
CA VAL A 119 -11.29 6.99 -13.97
C VAL A 119 -10.37 6.60 -15.11
N TYR A 120 -10.88 5.84 -16.09
CA TYR A 120 -10.10 5.37 -17.23
C TYR A 120 -9.49 6.54 -18.00
N HIS A 121 -10.28 7.55 -18.35
CA HIS A 121 -9.80 8.70 -19.12
C HIS A 121 -8.85 9.61 -18.32
N THR A 122 -9.03 9.70 -17.01
CA THR A 122 -8.09 10.44 -16.15
C THR A 122 -6.73 9.74 -16.09
N VAL A 123 -6.71 8.41 -15.96
CA VAL A 123 -5.48 7.63 -16.03
C VAL A 123 -4.88 7.69 -17.43
N GLN A 124 -5.68 7.61 -18.49
CA GLN A 124 -5.21 7.71 -19.88
C GLN A 124 -4.53 9.06 -20.16
N ARG A 125 -5.08 10.16 -19.64
CA ARG A 125 -4.49 11.49 -19.79
C ARG A 125 -3.15 11.61 -19.07
N THR A 126 -3.02 10.96 -17.92
CA THR A 126 -1.84 11.06 -17.04
C THR A 126 -0.74 10.05 -17.40
N PHE A 127 -1.14 8.84 -17.79
CA PHE A 127 -0.30 7.67 -18.06
C PHE A 127 -0.77 6.94 -19.33
N PRO A 128 -0.66 7.57 -20.52
CA PRO A 128 -1.18 7.01 -21.76
C PRO A 128 -0.51 5.67 -22.13
N GLU A 129 0.75 5.47 -21.76
CA GLU A 129 1.48 4.21 -21.99
C GLU A 129 0.88 3.03 -21.23
N ALA A 130 0.46 3.23 -19.98
CA ALA A 130 -0.19 2.19 -19.18
C ALA A 130 -1.52 1.75 -19.82
N VAL A 131 -2.29 2.71 -20.31
CA VAL A 131 -3.56 2.44 -20.99
C VAL A 131 -3.32 1.75 -22.33
N ALA A 132 -2.36 2.22 -23.13
CA ALA A 132 -2.02 1.59 -24.41
C ALA A 132 -1.54 0.14 -24.25
N ASP A 133 -0.70 -0.14 -23.24
CA ASP A 133 -0.25 -1.48 -22.91
C ASP A 133 -1.41 -2.40 -22.48
N PHE A 134 -2.31 -1.91 -21.62
CA PHE A 134 -3.53 -2.64 -21.24
C PHE A 134 -4.41 -2.92 -22.45
N GLU A 135 -4.73 -1.91 -23.26
CA GLU A 135 -5.59 -2.03 -24.43
C GLU A 135 -5.03 -3.06 -25.44
N SER A 136 -3.73 -3.03 -25.70
CA SER A 136 -3.09 -4.02 -26.57
C SER A 136 -3.27 -5.45 -26.06
N LYS A 137 -3.10 -5.69 -24.76
CA LYS A 137 -3.27 -7.02 -24.14
C LYS A 137 -4.74 -7.43 -24.10
N TRP A 138 -5.63 -6.49 -23.83
CA TRP A 138 -7.07 -6.70 -23.82
C TRP A 138 -7.59 -7.09 -25.20
N THR A 139 -7.20 -6.38 -26.25
CA THR A 139 -7.59 -6.70 -27.63
C THR A 139 -7.14 -8.10 -28.03
N ALA A 140 -5.91 -8.51 -27.67
CA ALA A 140 -5.44 -9.87 -27.93
C ALA A 140 -6.29 -10.92 -27.21
N PHE A 141 -6.59 -10.70 -25.93
CA PHE A 141 -7.47 -11.56 -25.14
C PHE A 141 -8.88 -11.66 -25.72
N GLN A 142 -9.49 -10.54 -26.10
CA GLN A 142 -10.83 -10.49 -26.68
C GLN A 142 -10.87 -11.21 -28.04
N ALA A 143 -9.86 -11.00 -28.89
CA ALA A 143 -9.74 -11.69 -30.18
C ALA A 143 -9.64 -13.21 -29.99
N PHE A 144 -8.88 -13.69 -29.01
CA PHE A 144 -8.83 -15.10 -28.67
C PHE A 144 -10.22 -15.62 -28.26
N CYS A 145 -10.89 -14.94 -27.32
CA CYS A 145 -12.23 -15.33 -26.88
C CYS A 145 -13.25 -15.42 -28.01
N HIS A 146 -13.24 -14.45 -28.94
CA HIS A 146 -14.13 -14.46 -30.11
C HIS A 146 -13.77 -15.53 -31.15
N SER A 147 -12.54 -16.04 -31.16
CA SER A 147 -12.12 -17.11 -32.06
C SER A 147 -12.58 -18.51 -31.60
N LEU A 148 -13.01 -18.64 -30.34
CA LEU A 148 -13.49 -19.91 -29.80
C LEU A 148 -14.80 -20.34 -30.49
N PRO A 149 -15.01 -21.65 -30.70
CA PRO A 149 -16.26 -22.14 -31.29
C PRO A 149 -17.44 -21.85 -30.35
N ALA A 150 -18.65 -21.68 -30.90
CA ALA A 150 -19.86 -21.42 -30.11
C ALA A 150 -20.19 -22.52 -29.08
N SER A 151 -19.62 -23.72 -29.24
CA SER A 151 -19.74 -24.83 -28.28
C SER A 151 -18.73 -24.76 -27.13
N ALA A 152 -17.76 -23.84 -27.16
CA ALA A 152 -16.78 -23.68 -26.10
C ALA A 152 -17.45 -23.13 -24.84
N SER A 153 -16.90 -23.52 -23.68
CA SER A 153 -17.33 -22.94 -22.42
C SER A 153 -16.81 -21.51 -22.32
N PRO A 154 -17.57 -20.55 -21.74
CA PRO A 154 -17.04 -19.21 -21.44
C PRO A 154 -15.75 -19.22 -20.62
N ARG A 155 -15.51 -20.29 -19.84
CA ARG A 155 -14.29 -20.49 -19.06
C ARG A 155 -13.07 -20.85 -19.90
N ASP A 156 -13.23 -21.33 -21.13
CA ASP A 156 -12.09 -21.71 -21.99
C ASP A 156 -11.21 -20.51 -22.33
N CYS A 157 -11.79 -19.29 -22.36
CA CYS A 157 -11.05 -18.03 -22.43
C CYS A 157 -9.96 -17.89 -21.34
N THR A 158 -10.18 -18.45 -20.14
CA THR A 158 -9.27 -18.28 -18.99
C THR A 158 -8.02 -19.13 -19.08
N ARG A 159 -7.97 -20.08 -20.03
CA ARG A 159 -6.85 -21.00 -20.24
C ARG A 159 -5.82 -20.47 -21.23
N ALA A 160 -6.09 -19.33 -21.84
CA ALA A 160 -5.25 -18.73 -22.88
C ALA A 160 -4.04 -18.00 -22.31
N ASP A 161 -2.95 -17.93 -23.09
CA ASP A 161 -1.75 -17.16 -22.72
C ASP A 161 -2.05 -15.65 -22.62
N GLU A 162 -3.01 -15.16 -23.41
CA GLU A 162 -3.49 -13.78 -23.38
C GLU A 162 -4.17 -13.43 -22.05
N PHE A 163 -4.99 -14.36 -21.52
CA PHE A 163 -5.59 -14.20 -20.19
C PHE A 163 -4.51 -14.15 -19.12
N GLU A 164 -3.52 -15.04 -19.20
CA GLU A 164 -2.44 -15.08 -18.23
C GLU A 164 -1.55 -13.83 -18.29
N THR A 165 -1.35 -13.27 -19.48
CA THR A 165 -0.60 -12.02 -19.68
C THR A 165 -1.27 -10.85 -18.96
N LEU A 166 -2.61 -10.76 -19.03
CA LEU A 166 -3.39 -9.78 -18.26
C LEU A 166 -3.34 -10.09 -16.76
N ARG A 167 -3.52 -11.35 -16.35
CA ARG A 167 -3.50 -11.75 -14.93
C ARG A 167 -2.17 -11.40 -14.25
N LYS A 168 -1.04 -11.57 -14.94
CA LYS A 168 0.30 -11.18 -14.44
C LYS A 168 0.46 -9.68 -14.19
N GLN A 169 -0.38 -8.83 -14.77
CA GLN A 169 -0.39 -7.40 -14.45
C GLN A 169 -0.95 -7.13 -13.05
N GLY A 170 -1.69 -8.07 -12.45
CA GLY A 170 -2.18 -8.00 -11.08
C GLY A 170 -3.26 -6.93 -10.88
N PRO A 171 -3.60 -6.60 -9.62
CA PRO A 171 -4.73 -5.73 -9.29
C PRO A 171 -4.65 -4.31 -9.87
N LYS A 172 -3.47 -3.83 -10.27
CA LYS A 172 -3.29 -2.47 -10.82
C LYS A 172 -4.06 -2.23 -12.13
N ILE A 173 -4.52 -3.27 -12.83
CA ILE A 173 -5.34 -3.12 -14.05
C ILE A 173 -6.84 -3.20 -13.78
N LEU A 174 -7.27 -3.37 -12.52
CA LEU A 174 -8.69 -3.56 -12.18
C LEU A 174 -9.57 -2.40 -12.67
N ALA A 175 -9.13 -1.15 -12.49
CA ALA A 175 -9.86 0.02 -12.98
C ALA A 175 -10.11 -0.04 -14.50
N PHE A 176 -9.15 -0.55 -15.28
CA PHE A 176 -9.29 -0.70 -16.72
C PHE A 176 -10.23 -1.84 -17.09
N VAL A 177 -10.19 -2.95 -16.35
CA VAL A 177 -11.13 -4.06 -16.53
C VAL A 177 -12.55 -3.61 -16.24
N VAL A 178 -12.78 -2.84 -15.17
CA VAL A 178 -14.10 -2.28 -14.83
C VAL A 178 -14.62 -1.37 -15.94
N PHE A 179 -13.78 -0.50 -16.50
CA PHE A 179 -14.15 0.32 -17.66
C PHE A 179 -14.58 -0.52 -18.87
N LYS A 180 -13.86 -1.61 -19.18
CA LYS A 180 -14.26 -2.53 -20.26
C LYS A 180 -15.61 -3.18 -19.99
N LEU A 181 -15.85 -3.62 -18.76
CA LEU A 181 -17.14 -4.18 -18.35
C LEU A 181 -18.26 -3.14 -18.45
N ALA A 182 -17.99 -1.87 -18.16
CA ALA A 182 -18.99 -0.80 -18.17
C ALA A 182 -19.40 -0.32 -19.58
N THR A 183 -18.51 -0.43 -20.57
CA THR A 183 -18.70 0.16 -21.91
C THR A 183 -19.39 -0.76 -22.92
N ASP A 184 -19.13 -2.06 -22.85
CA ASP A 184 -19.76 -3.07 -23.71
C ASP A 184 -19.87 -4.40 -22.95
N VAL A 185 -20.87 -4.48 -22.07
CA VAL A 185 -21.10 -5.65 -21.22
C VAL A 185 -21.23 -6.94 -22.06
N ASP A 186 -21.82 -6.85 -23.25
CA ASP A 186 -22.10 -8.01 -24.10
C ASP A 186 -20.83 -8.62 -24.67
N GLN A 187 -19.89 -7.78 -25.13
CA GLN A 187 -18.62 -8.23 -25.72
C GLN A 187 -17.53 -8.44 -24.68
N ASN A 188 -17.60 -7.75 -23.54
CA ASN A 188 -16.54 -7.75 -22.54
C ASN A 188 -16.84 -8.60 -21.31
N SER A 189 -17.99 -9.29 -21.26
CA SER A 189 -18.42 -10.12 -20.12
C SER A 189 -17.37 -11.15 -19.64
N HIS A 190 -16.52 -11.68 -20.53
CA HIS A 190 -15.39 -12.56 -20.17
C HIS A 190 -14.37 -11.88 -19.23
N GLY A 191 -14.33 -10.54 -19.22
CA GLY A 191 -13.56 -9.73 -18.28
C GLY A 191 -13.88 -9.99 -16.81
N ALA A 192 -15.10 -10.47 -16.50
CA ALA A 192 -15.47 -10.80 -15.13
C ALA A 192 -14.62 -11.94 -14.55
N PHE A 193 -14.20 -12.90 -15.38
CA PHE A 193 -13.26 -13.94 -14.95
C PHE A 193 -11.89 -13.37 -14.61
N LEU A 194 -11.42 -12.39 -15.39
CA LEU A 194 -10.16 -11.71 -15.11
C LEU A 194 -10.27 -10.89 -13.83
N PHE A 195 -11.34 -10.12 -13.64
CA PHE A 195 -11.59 -9.37 -12.41
C PHE A 195 -11.51 -10.27 -11.18
N ASN A 196 -12.20 -11.42 -11.20
CA ASN A 196 -12.15 -12.40 -10.11
C ASN A 196 -10.77 -13.00 -9.86
N ALA A 197 -9.99 -13.23 -10.93
CA ALA A 197 -8.63 -13.73 -10.81
C ALA A 197 -7.66 -12.69 -10.22
N LEU A 198 -7.99 -11.40 -10.32
CA LEU A 198 -7.17 -10.28 -9.84
C LEU A 198 -7.52 -9.83 -8.43
N VAL A 199 -8.78 -9.95 -8.00
CA VAL A 199 -9.22 -9.57 -6.66
C VAL A 199 -8.89 -10.67 -5.65
N SER A 200 -8.10 -10.35 -4.61
CA SER A 200 -7.74 -11.31 -3.55
C SER A 200 -8.78 -11.36 -2.42
N ASP A 201 -9.39 -10.23 -2.07
CA ASP A 201 -10.35 -10.16 -0.96
C ASP A 201 -11.73 -10.67 -1.41
N PRO A 202 -12.27 -11.71 -0.75
CA PRO A 202 -13.61 -12.20 -1.03
C PRO A 202 -14.71 -11.15 -0.93
N LYS A 203 -14.56 -10.12 -0.09
CA LYS A 203 -15.54 -9.02 0.06
C LYS A 203 -15.68 -8.18 -1.20
N TYR A 204 -14.62 -8.12 -2.00
CA TYR A 204 -14.59 -7.35 -3.25
C TYR A 204 -14.80 -8.24 -4.48
N ARG A 205 -14.97 -9.55 -4.28
CA ARG A 205 -15.44 -10.45 -5.33
C ARG A 205 -16.96 -10.39 -5.30
N GLY A 206 -17.59 -10.08 -6.44
CA GLY A 206 -19.04 -10.31 -6.54
C GLY A 206 -19.32 -11.77 -6.19
N VAL A 207 -20.42 -12.06 -5.50
CA VAL A 207 -20.85 -13.44 -5.28
C VAL A 207 -21.58 -13.88 -6.55
N PRO A 208 -21.09 -14.87 -7.31
CA PRO A 208 -21.88 -15.41 -8.39
C PRO A 208 -23.05 -16.16 -7.76
N ASP A 209 -24.27 -15.66 -7.92
CA ASP A 209 -25.48 -16.36 -7.45
C ASP A 209 -25.71 -17.68 -8.23
N ASP A 210 -25.19 -17.74 -9.46
CA ASP A 210 -25.30 -18.87 -10.37
C ASP A 210 -23.92 -19.37 -10.85
N ASP A 211 -23.84 -20.62 -11.30
CA ASP A 211 -22.68 -21.09 -12.05
C ASP A 211 -22.60 -20.26 -13.34
N LEU A 212 -21.52 -19.48 -13.52
CA LEU A 212 -21.23 -18.54 -14.63
C LEU A 212 -21.08 -19.27 -15.98
N THR A 213 -22.13 -19.99 -16.37
CA THR A 213 -22.20 -20.96 -17.46
C THR A 213 -23.02 -20.43 -18.62
N SER A 214 -24.00 -19.56 -18.35
CA SER A 214 -24.75 -18.82 -19.37
C SER A 214 -24.15 -17.43 -19.60
N LYS A 215 -24.39 -16.89 -20.80
CA LYS A 215 -23.97 -15.54 -21.17
C LYS A 215 -24.68 -14.48 -20.32
N GLU A 216 -25.97 -14.70 -20.04
CA GLU A 216 -26.82 -13.80 -19.26
C GLU A 216 -26.36 -13.72 -17.81
N ALA A 217 -25.97 -14.85 -17.19
CA ALA A 217 -25.41 -14.86 -15.84
C ALA A 217 -24.09 -14.07 -15.78
N LEU A 218 -23.24 -14.24 -16.80
CA LEU A 218 -21.96 -13.52 -16.89
C LEU A 218 -22.16 -12.01 -17.12
N GLN A 219 -23.15 -11.60 -17.90
CA GLN A 219 -23.52 -10.19 -18.08
C GLN A 219 -24.04 -9.58 -16.78
N ARG A 220 -24.96 -10.25 -16.07
CA ARG A 220 -25.46 -9.80 -14.76
C ARG A 220 -24.30 -9.62 -13.78
N TYR A 221 -23.41 -10.60 -13.73
CA TYR A 221 -22.24 -10.57 -12.87
C TYR A 221 -21.26 -9.44 -13.22
N SER A 222 -21.07 -9.17 -14.51
CA SER A 222 -20.29 -8.02 -14.98
C SER A 222 -20.90 -6.70 -14.52
N SER A 223 -22.22 -6.55 -14.56
CA SER A 223 -22.91 -5.37 -14.05
C SER A 223 -22.71 -5.18 -12.54
N GLN A 224 -22.78 -6.26 -11.77
CA GLN A 224 -22.52 -6.23 -10.32
C GLN A 224 -21.09 -5.78 -10.01
N ILE A 225 -20.10 -6.22 -10.79
CA ILE A 225 -18.71 -5.78 -10.64
C ILE A 225 -18.57 -4.28 -10.86
N VAL A 226 -19.23 -3.73 -11.89
CA VAL A 226 -19.20 -2.29 -12.19
C VAL A 226 -19.84 -1.50 -11.04
N GLU A 227 -20.97 -1.96 -10.51
CA GLU A 227 -21.63 -1.32 -9.37
C GLU A 227 -20.78 -1.36 -8.09
N LEU A 228 -20.24 -2.53 -7.75
CA LEU A 228 -19.36 -2.69 -6.60
C LEU A 228 -18.14 -1.77 -6.71
N SER A 229 -17.55 -1.68 -7.90
CA SER A 229 -16.41 -0.81 -8.15
C SER A 229 -16.75 0.67 -8.00
N PHE A 230 -17.95 1.09 -8.40
CA PHE A 230 -18.44 2.45 -8.19
C PHE A 230 -18.59 2.78 -6.69
N GLN A 231 -19.14 1.86 -5.92
CA GLN A 231 -19.27 2.04 -4.48
C GLN A 231 -17.91 2.12 -3.79
N LEU A 232 -16.97 1.25 -4.15
CA LEU A 232 -15.60 1.30 -3.63
C LEU A 232 -14.88 2.59 -4.04
N ASN A 233 -15.16 3.12 -5.24
CA ASN A 233 -14.61 4.40 -5.66
C ASN A 233 -15.08 5.57 -4.79
N LYS A 234 -16.34 5.59 -4.35
CA LYS A 234 -16.82 6.60 -3.39
C LYS A 234 -16.07 6.54 -2.06
N VAL A 235 -15.88 5.32 -1.54
CA VAL A 235 -15.12 5.09 -0.31
C VAL A 235 -13.67 5.55 -0.47
N TYR A 236 -13.06 5.26 -1.62
CA TYR A 236 -11.72 5.74 -1.97
C TYR A 236 -11.66 7.28 -2.00
N GLU A 237 -12.59 7.94 -2.70
CA GLU A 237 -12.64 9.41 -2.84
C GLU A 237 -12.75 10.10 -1.48
N GLU A 238 -13.60 9.59 -0.59
CA GLU A 238 -13.73 10.10 0.77
C GLU A 238 -12.42 9.93 1.56
N ARG A 239 -11.87 8.71 1.58
CA ARG A 239 -10.67 8.37 2.36
C ARG A 239 -9.42 9.12 1.87
N VAL A 240 -9.28 9.32 0.56
CA VAL A 240 -8.12 10.01 -0.01
C VAL A 240 -8.14 11.50 0.33
N GLU A 241 -9.32 12.13 0.35
CA GLU A 241 -9.45 13.53 0.74
C GLU A 241 -9.18 13.71 2.25
N LEU A 242 -9.73 12.85 3.11
CA LEU A 242 -9.43 12.88 4.55
C LEU A 242 -7.92 12.72 4.83
N TRP A 243 -7.26 11.81 4.14
CA TRP A 243 -5.82 11.63 4.28
C TRP A 243 -5.02 12.83 3.78
N LYS A 244 -5.40 13.44 2.66
CA LYS A 244 -4.78 14.68 2.14
C LYS A 244 -4.93 15.83 3.15
N GLU A 245 -6.11 16.01 3.72
CA GLU A 245 -6.37 17.02 4.75
C GLU A 245 -5.48 16.77 5.99
N TYR A 246 -5.48 15.54 6.50
CA TYR A 246 -4.64 15.15 7.63
C TYR A 246 -3.15 15.42 7.37
N CYS A 247 -2.64 15.04 6.19
CA CYS A 247 -1.27 15.32 5.81
C CYS A 247 -0.97 16.81 5.69
N GLN A 248 -1.92 17.60 5.19
CA GLN A 248 -1.77 19.03 5.03
C GLN A 248 -1.74 19.76 6.38
N GLU A 249 -2.60 19.40 7.32
CA GLU A 249 -2.61 19.94 8.68
C GLU A 249 -1.29 19.66 9.40
N ASN A 250 -0.70 18.48 9.15
CA ASN A 250 0.52 18.03 9.80
C ASN A 250 1.81 18.31 8.99
N ARG A 251 1.72 19.04 7.88
CA ARG A 251 2.86 19.29 6.98
C ARG A 251 4.07 19.93 7.67
N HIS A 252 3.83 20.73 8.71
CA HIS A 252 4.86 21.47 9.43
C HIS A 252 5.64 20.62 10.43
N THR A 253 5.11 19.46 10.81
CA THR A 253 5.76 18.57 11.77
C THR A 253 6.86 17.72 11.10
N LEU A 254 7.07 17.88 9.78
CA LEU A 254 8.18 17.35 8.98
C LEU A 254 8.50 15.86 9.21
N CYS A 255 7.52 15.07 9.65
CA CYS A 255 7.73 13.67 9.99
C CYS A 255 6.90 12.79 9.07
N ARG A 256 7.59 11.99 8.25
CA ARG A 256 7.02 10.86 7.50
C ARG A 256 6.06 10.05 8.36
N GLY A 257 6.44 9.84 9.63
CA GLY A 257 5.65 9.07 10.58
C GLY A 257 4.22 9.55 10.71
N ILE A 258 3.94 10.85 10.58
CA ILE A 258 2.60 11.38 10.82
C ILE A 258 1.65 10.96 9.70
N CYS A 259 1.96 11.31 8.45
CA CYS A 259 1.15 10.91 7.28
C CYS A 259 0.97 9.39 7.10
N CYS A 260 1.85 8.57 7.70
CA CYS A 260 1.84 7.12 7.57
C CYS A 260 1.45 6.39 8.88
N SER A 261 0.82 7.07 9.84
CA SER A 261 0.37 6.46 11.10
C SER A 261 -1.05 6.82 11.55
N GLY A 262 -1.68 7.82 10.93
CA GLY A 262 -3.07 8.22 11.20
C GLY A 262 -4.10 7.16 10.75
N GLU A 263 -5.31 7.21 11.31
CA GLU A 263 -6.41 6.30 10.97
C GLU A 263 -6.75 6.41 9.48
N GLU A 264 -6.70 7.61 8.92
CA GLU A 264 -6.97 7.92 7.51
C GLU A 264 -6.00 7.17 6.57
N TYR A 265 -4.75 6.98 6.99
CA TYR A 265 -3.76 6.21 6.25
C TYR A 265 -4.10 4.71 6.26
N TRP A 266 -4.48 4.16 7.42
CA TRP A 266 -4.89 2.77 7.55
C TRP A 266 -6.17 2.48 6.77
N ASP A 267 -7.12 3.41 6.78
CA ASP A 267 -8.34 3.31 5.98
C ASP A 267 -8.01 3.26 4.49
N LEU A 268 -7.04 4.03 4.00
CA LEU A 268 -6.59 3.91 2.60
C LEU A 268 -5.90 2.56 2.31
N LEU A 269 -5.20 1.96 3.26
CA LEU A 269 -4.63 0.62 3.08
C LEU A 269 -5.71 -0.46 2.95
N GLU A 270 -6.83 -0.34 3.66
CA GLU A 270 -7.96 -1.27 3.57
C GLU A 270 -8.66 -1.27 2.18
N VAL A 271 -8.57 -0.15 1.44
CA VAL A 271 -9.13 -0.01 0.09
C VAL A 271 -8.38 -0.89 -0.92
N GLY A 272 -7.08 -1.11 -0.69
CA GLY A 272 -6.31 -2.15 -1.36
C GLY A 272 -5.81 -1.81 -2.78
N PRO A 273 -5.23 -2.80 -3.48
CA PRO A 273 -4.39 -2.58 -4.67
C PRO A 273 -5.17 -2.28 -5.96
N ALA A 274 -6.50 -2.39 -5.95
CA ALA A 274 -7.34 -2.01 -7.08
C ALA A 274 -7.25 -0.51 -7.41
N PHE A 275 -6.89 0.31 -6.41
CA PHE A 275 -6.87 1.77 -6.51
C PHE A 275 -5.49 2.35 -6.84
N ILE A 276 -4.48 1.50 -7.10
CA ILE A 276 -3.15 1.94 -7.51
C ILE A 276 -3.19 2.95 -8.68
N PRO A 277 -4.00 2.76 -9.75
CA PRO A 277 -4.09 3.77 -10.82
C PRO A 277 -4.55 5.14 -10.33
N HIS A 278 -5.52 5.20 -9.42
CA HIS A 278 -6.04 6.45 -8.85
C HIS A 278 -4.97 7.14 -8.01
N LEU A 279 -4.30 6.39 -7.12
CA LEU A 279 -3.20 6.89 -6.31
C LEU A 279 -2.03 7.40 -7.17
N MET A 280 -1.76 6.76 -8.31
CA MET A 280 -0.73 7.22 -9.24
C MET A 280 -1.10 8.55 -9.91
N VAL A 281 -2.38 8.79 -10.20
CA VAL A 281 -2.85 10.09 -10.72
C VAL A 281 -2.62 11.18 -9.67
N GLU A 282 -3.00 10.93 -8.42
CA GLU A 282 -2.74 11.84 -7.31
C GLU A 282 -1.24 12.11 -7.13
N TYR A 283 -0.43 11.05 -7.18
CA TYR A 283 1.02 11.15 -7.08
C TYR A 283 1.65 11.96 -8.24
N ALA A 284 1.06 11.91 -9.44
CA ALA A 284 1.53 12.73 -10.55
C ALA A 284 1.29 14.23 -10.30
N GLY A 285 0.17 14.57 -9.65
CA GLY A 285 -0.17 15.94 -9.26
C GLY A 285 0.65 16.46 -8.07
N ASP A 286 0.95 15.60 -7.10
CA ASP A 286 1.77 15.92 -5.94
C ASP A 286 2.95 14.94 -5.78
N ARG A 287 4.00 15.16 -6.57
CA ARG A 287 5.23 14.36 -6.48
C ARG A 287 6.01 14.57 -5.18
N GLY A 288 5.66 15.60 -4.43
CA GLY A 288 6.24 15.91 -3.13
C GLY A 288 5.62 15.11 -1.99
N GLY A 289 4.43 14.55 -2.17
CA GLY A 289 3.71 13.82 -1.13
C GLY A 289 4.31 12.46 -0.74
N TYR A 290 3.62 11.79 0.18
CA TYR A 290 3.98 10.46 0.69
C TYR A 290 3.27 9.31 -0.07
N TRP A 291 2.76 9.59 -1.27
CA TRP A 291 2.06 8.63 -2.12
C TRP A 291 2.86 7.35 -2.39
N TYR A 292 4.18 7.47 -2.58
CA TYR A 292 5.06 6.33 -2.79
C TYR A 292 5.03 5.34 -1.62
N GLU A 293 4.84 5.84 -0.40
CA GLU A 293 4.82 5.02 0.81
C GLU A 293 3.52 4.22 0.87
N LEU A 294 2.40 4.91 0.65
CA LEU A 294 1.07 4.30 0.61
C LEU A 294 1.00 3.22 -0.47
N ILE A 295 1.43 3.54 -1.70
CA ILE A 295 1.45 2.57 -2.81
C ILE A 295 2.37 1.39 -2.48
N HIS A 296 3.54 1.65 -1.87
CA HIS A 296 4.45 0.59 -1.48
C HIS A 296 3.84 -0.35 -0.44
N GLU A 297 3.18 0.20 0.58
CA GLU A 297 2.55 -0.60 1.62
C GLU A 297 1.32 -1.37 1.12
N ILE A 298 0.52 -0.78 0.22
CA ILE A 298 -0.56 -1.49 -0.48
C ILE A 298 -0.03 -2.70 -1.27
N VAL A 299 1.10 -2.53 -1.96
CA VAL A 299 1.64 -3.57 -2.85
C VAL A 299 2.41 -4.66 -2.08
N HIS A 300 3.16 -4.27 -1.05
CA HIS A 300 4.10 -5.17 -0.35
C HIS A 300 3.70 -5.52 1.08
N GLY A 301 2.65 -4.89 1.64
CA GLY A 301 2.21 -5.10 3.02
C GLY A 301 3.18 -4.55 4.08
N ARG A 302 4.09 -3.63 3.67
CA ARG A 302 5.08 -3.00 4.54
C ARG A 302 5.49 -1.65 3.95
N THR A 303 5.97 -0.74 4.80
CA THR A 303 6.55 0.53 4.37
C THR A 303 7.94 0.35 3.72
N THR A 304 8.39 1.30 2.90
CA THR A 304 9.74 1.39 2.28
C THR A 304 10.88 1.61 3.29
N GLU A 305 10.56 1.82 4.57
CA GLU A 305 11.47 2.28 5.62
C GLU A 305 12.06 3.69 5.35
N ALA A 306 12.87 4.22 6.27
CA ALA A 306 13.25 5.65 6.31
C ALA A 306 14.07 6.17 5.11
N TYR A 307 14.53 5.29 4.22
CA TYR A 307 15.50 5.62 3.18
C TYR A 307 14.88 6.17 1.88
N ALA A 308 13.57 6.01 1.68
CA ALA A 308 12.90 6.48 0.47
C ALA A 308 12.73 8.02 0.39
N ILE A 309 12.86 8.72 1.53
CA ILE A 309 12.64 10.17 1.63
C ILE A 309 13.63 10.96 0.75
N PHE A 310 14.83 10.43 0.53
CA PHE A 310 15.93 11.17 -0.11
C PHE A 310 15.85 11.25 -1.63
N ASP A 311 14.96 10.49 -2.28
CA ASP A 311 14.84 10.49 -3.74
C ASP A 311 13.40 10.26 -4.25
N ARG A 312 12.48 11.12 -3.78
CA ARG A 312 11.07 11.08 -4.19
C ARG A 312 10.86 11.09 -5.72
N PRO A 313 11.63 11.85 -6.54
CA PRO A 313 11.50 11.79 -7.99
C PRO A 313 11.80 10.41 -8.57
N LYS A 314 12.87 9.72 -8.12
CA LYS A 314 13.15 8.35 -8.58
C LYS A 314 12.06 7.36 -8.19
N TRP A 315 11.47 7.50 -7.01
CA TRP A 315 10.33 6.67 -6.62
C TRP A 315 9.13 6.85 -7.55
N PHE A 316 8.79 8.08 -7.90
CA PHE A 316 7.74 8.36 -8.88
C PHE A 316 8.04 7.68 -10.23
N ASP A 317 9.27 7.81 -10.73
CA ASP A 317 9.66 7.20 -12.01
C ASP A 317 9.57 5.66 -11.97
N CYS A 318 9.98 5.02 -10.88
CA CYS A 318 9.86 3.57 -10.69
C CYS A 318 8.39 3.12 -10.62
N TRP A 319 7.53 3.83 -9.90
CA TRP A 319 6.11 3.51 -9.82
C TRP A 319 5.37 3.79 -11.13
N ARG A 320 5.76 4.83 -11.87
CA ARG A 320 5.26 5.08 -13.23
C ARG A 320 5.64 3.93 -14.17
N ALA A 321 6.91 3.51 -14.18
CA ALA A 321 7.36 2.37 -14.97
C ALA A 321 6.60 1.08 -14.58
N PHE A 322 6.35 0.90 -13.28
CA PHE A 322 5.52 -0.18 -12.79
C PHE A 322 4.10 -0.15 -13.36
N LEU A 323 3.45 1.02 -13.36
CA LEU A 323 2.12 1.17 -13.94
C LEU A 323 2.12 0.92 -15.46
N ASN A 324 3.17 1.33 -16.17
CA ASN A 324 3.32 1.22 -17.63
C ASN A 324 3.66 -0.20 -18.15
N GLY A 325 3.18 -1.26 -17.49
CA GLY A 325 3.19 -2.63 -18.04
C GLY A 325 4.14 -3.64 -17.41
N VAL A 326 4.98 -3.24 -16.44
CA VAL A 326 5.81 -4.19 -15.66
C VAL A 326 4.92 -5.14 -14.85
N GLU A 327 5.13 -6.45 -14.92
CA GLU A 327 4.30 -7.42 -14.18
C GLU A 327 4.24 -7.11 -12.67
N TYR A 328 3.11 -7.43 -12.03
CA TYR A 328 2.85 -7.09 -10.63
C TYR A 328 3.93 -7.61 -9.67
N LYS A 329 4.41 -8.84 -9.90
CA LYS A 329 5.46 -9.48 -9.09
C LYS A 329 6.80 -8.75 -9.11
N HIS A 330 7.00 -7.87 -10.09
CA HIS A 330 8.18 -7.04 -10.28
C HIS A 330 8.00 -5.61 -9.76
N ALA A 331 6.99 -5.37 -8.91
CA ALA A 331 6.80 -4.09 -8.26
C ALA A 331 8.08 -3.60 -7.54
N PRO A 332 8.37 -2.29 -7.54
CA PRO A 332 9.53 -1.71 -6.88
C PRO A 332 9.57 -2.06 -5.38
N LYS A 333 10.53 -2.91 -4.97
CA LYS A 333 10.71 -3.35 -3.57
C LYS A 333 11.65 -2.46 -2.78
N TYR A 334 12.67 -1.95 -3.45
CA TYR A 334 13.73 -1.18 -2.84
C TYR A 334 14.48 -0.47 -3.96
N ILE A 335 14.73 0.82 -3.76
CA ILE A 335 15.58 1.61 -4.65
C ILE A 335 16.85 1.90 -3.86
N PRO A 336 18.00 1.26 -4.19
CA PRO A 336 19.26 1.56 -3.54
C PRO A 336 19.57 3.05 -3.70
N ASN A 337 19.82 3.75 -2.60
CA ASN A 337 20.35 5.10 -2.64
C ASN A 337 21.89 5.08 -2.76
N GLU A 338 22.52 6.25 -2.86
CA GLU A 338 23.97 6.36 -2.99
C GLU A 338 24.72 5.75 -1.81
N SER A 339 24.19 5.88 -0.59
CA SER A 339 24.75 5.26 0.61
C SER A 339 24.67 3.74 0.54
N ASP A 340 23.57 3.19 0.05
CA ASP A 340 23.39 1.75 -0.13
C ASP A 340 24.37 1.21 -1.18
N ILE A 341 24.51 1.92 -2.31
CA ILE A 341 25.49 1.60 -3.34
C ILE A 341 26.91 1.68 -2.76
N TYR A 342 27.21 2.70 -1.96
CA TYR A 342 28.51 2.86 -1.31
C TYR A 342 28.80 1.72 -0.32
N ILE A 343 27.84 1.38 0.54
CA ILE A 343 27.96 0.29 1.51
C ILE A 343 28.15 -1.05 0.79
N LEU A 344 27.41 -1.29 -0.30
CA LEU A 344 27.46 -2.56 -1.03
C LEU A 344 28.69 -2.72 -1.92
N THR A 345 29.19 -1.62 -2.50
CA THR A 345 30.24 -1.68 -3.53
C THR A 345 31.58 -1.11 -3.09
N GLY A 346 31.64 -0.38 -1.96
CA GLY A 346 32.82 0.37 -1.52
C GLY A 346 33.21 1.53 -2.45
N LYS A 347 32.40 1.80 -3.48
CA LYS A 347 32.62 2.90 -4.42
C LYS A 347 31.54 3.94 -4.16
N MET A 348 31.93 5.20 -4.00
CA MET A 348 30.95 6.28 -4.15
C MET A 348 30.35 6.12 -5.55
N GLY A 349 29.02 6.20 -5.65
CA GLY A 349 28.35 6.27 -6.95
C GLY A 349 29.02 7.35 -7.82
N PRO A 350 28.92 7.25 -9.16
CA PRO A 350 29.53 8.24 -10.05
C PRO A 350 29.11 9.63 -9.57
N LYS A 351 30.10 10.44 -9.13
CA LYS A 351 29.85 11.78 -8.62
C LYS A 351 28.98 12.50 -9.65
N ALA A 352 27.80 12.94 -9.24
CA ALA A 352 27.00 13.82 -10.07
C ALA A 352 27.94 14.93 -10.57
N PRO A 353 27.95 15.26 -11.88
CA PRO A 353 28.84 16.28 -12.41
C PRO A 353 28.65 17.54 -11.55
N GLU A 354 29.75 18.03 -10.99
CA GLU A 354 29.78 19.24 -10.19
C GLU A 354 29.04 20.32 -10.98
N LYS A 355 27.84 20.69 -10.51
CA LYS A 355 27.16 21.86 -11.04
C LYS A 355 28.05 23.02 -10.66
N ASN A 356 28.83 23.51 -11.63
CA ASN A 356 29.55 24.77 -11.53
C ASN A 356 28.50 25.86 -11.36
N TYR A 357 28.10 26.13 -10.12
CA TYR A 357 27.31 27.29 -9.80
C TYR A 357 28.20 28.50 -10.07
N PRO A 358 27.79 29.44 -10.93
CA PRO A 358 28.56 30.65 -11.15
C PRO A 358 28.77 31.36 -9.80
N PRO A 359 29.97 31.94 -9.57
CA PRO A 359 30.26 32.62 -8.32
C PRO A 359 29.20 33.67 -8.07
N SER A 360 28.58 33.60 -6.89
CA SER A 360 27.58 34.56 -6.43
C SER A 360 28.21 35.95 -6.45
N THR A 361 27.81 36.78 -7.41
CA THR A 361 28.08 38.22 -7.39
C THR A 361 27.46 38.81 -6.14
N SER A 362 28.31 39.23 -5.21
CA SER A 362 27.94 40.09 -4.09
C SER A 362 27.42 41.41 -4.66
N PHE A 363 26.15 41.73 -4.41
CA PHE A 363 25.65 43.09 -4.55
C PHE A 363 26.26 43.93 -3.42
N GLY A 364 27.02 44.96 -3.81
CA GLY A 364 27.55 46.00 -2.93
C GLY A 364 26.64 47.21 -2.88
#